data_AF-A0A243RC84-F1
#
_entry.id   AF-A0A243RC84-F1
#
_cell.length_a   1.000
_cell.length_b   1.000
_cell.length_c   1.000
_cell.angle_alpha   90.00
_cell.angle_beta   90.00
_cell.angle_gamma   90.00
#
_symmetry.space_group_name_H-M   'P 1'
#
loop_
_entity.id
_entity.type
_entity.pdbx_description
1 polymer ?
#
loop_
_entity_poly.entity_id
_entity_poly.type
_entity_poly.pdbx_seq_one_letter_code
_entity_poly.pdbx_strand_id
1 'polypeptide(L)'
;MPFVAITYDIKGGNEDRVAEVFSDFQRPKSAVVPGADGGQAGRILATAVFIRDSLLVRFIEFEGDLDAVARHMAAQPGVQEVERKLRPYLNAPRDTTTVEGFVRTFKSSMLRCVTQLSVPRQL
;
A
#
# COMPACT_ATOMS: atom_id res chain seq x y z
N MET A 1 -15.80 -3.07 -5.03
CA MET A 1 -14.68 -2.71 -4.15
C MET A 1 -13.74 -3.91 -4.01
N PRO A 2 -12.73 -4.06 -4.89
CA PRO A 2 -11.64 -5.04 -4.71
C PRO A 2 -10.72 -4.72 -3.52
N PHE A 3 -10.13 -5.76 -2.93
CA PHE A 3 -8.96 -5.66 -2.07
C PHE A 3 -7.71 -6.07 -2.82
N VAL A 4 -6.61 -5.38 -2.53
CA VAL A 4 -5.25 -5.84 -2.85
C VAL A 4 -4.46 -5.95 -1.56
N ALA A 5 -3.65 -7.01 -1.46
CA ALA A 5 -2.72 -7.21 -0.35
C ALA A 5 -1.30 -7.25 -0.91
N ILE A 6 -0.42 -6.39 -0.38
CA ILE A 6 1.02 -6.42 -0.69
C ILE A 6 1.81 -6.79 0.55
N THR A 7 2.88 -7.56 0.38
CA THR A 7 3.75 -7.97 1.49
C THR A 7 4.97 -7.08 1.63
N TYR A 8 5.60 -7.14 2.79
CA TYR A 8 6.93 -6.62 3.12
C TYR A 8 7.68 -7.74 3.86
N ASP A 9 8.86 -8.09 3.35
CA ASP A 9 9.74 -9.08 3.97
C ASP A 9 10.70 -8.38 4.93
N ILE A 10 10.46 -8.55 6.23
CA ILE A 10 11.09 -7.80 7.31
C ILE A 10 12.15 -8.66 8.00
N LYS A 11 13.25 -8.02 8.39
CA LYS A 11 14.26 -8.59 9.29
C LYS A 11 13.61 -8.90 10.65
N GLY A 12 13.61 -10.16 11.08
CA GLY A 12 13.02 -10.56 12.35
C GLY A 12 13.55 -9.77 13.56
N GLY A 13 12.70 -9.58 14.58
CA GLY A 13 13.04 -8.79 15.77
C GLY A 13 12.94 -7.27 15.59
N ASN A 14 12.33 -6.80 14.49
CA ASN A 14 12.09 -5.37 14.22
C ASN A 14 10.59 -5.04 14.12
N GLU A 15 9.72 -5.90 14.62
CA GLU A 15 8.26 -5.79 14.50
C GLU A 15 7.76 -4.45 15.08
N ASP A 16 8.18 -4.12 16.31
CA ASP A 16 7.78 -2.88 16.98
C ASP A 16 8.29 -1.64 16.25
N ARG A 17 9.56 -1.65 15.81
CA ARG A 17 10.16 -0.54 15.04
C ARG A 17 9.43 -0.33 13.71
N VAL A 18 9.04 -1.41 13.05
CA VAL A 18 8.26 -1.33 11.81
C VAL A 18 6.85 -0.80 12.09
N ALA A 19 6.21 -1.23 13.18
CA ALA A 19 4.90 -0.72 13.56
C ALA A 19 4.93 0.80 13.83
N GLU A 20 5.98 1.31 14.48
CA GLU A 20 6.21 2.74 14.70
C GLU A 20 6.32 3.54 13.39
N VAL A 21 6.90 2.96 12.33
CA VAL A 21 6.93 3.63 11.01
C VAL A 21 5.53 3.92 10.48
N PHE A 22 4.57 3.04 10.76
CA PHE A 22 3.18 3.18 10.32
C PHE A 22 2.30 3.99 11.28
N SER A 23 2.65 4.13 12.57
CA SER A 23 1.86 4.96 13.50
C SER A 23 1.90 6.44 13.14
N ASP A 24 2.98 6.91 12.52
CA ASP A 24 3.12 8.27 12.03
C ASP A 24 2.47 8.50 10.65
N PHE A 25 1.99 7.44 10.00
CA PHE A 25 1.51 7.53 8.62
C PHE A 25 0.30 8.45 8.51
N GLN A 26 0.50 9.57 7.82
CA GLN A 26 -0.56 10.55 7.59
C GLN A 26 -1.55 10.02 6.57
N ARG A 27 -2.83 9.99 6.96
CA ARG A 27 -3.93 9.63 6.07
C ARG A 27 -3.99 10.64 4.90
N PRO A 28 -4.12 10.18 3.64
CA PRO A 28 -4.38 11.08 2.51
C PRO A 28 -5.65 11.90 2.74
N LYS A 29 -5.63 13.17 2.35
CA LYS A 29 -6.76 14.10 2.52
C LYS A 29 -7.96 13.76 1.64
N SER A 30 -7.76 12.98 0.58
CA SER A 30 -8.81 12.57 -0.35
C SER A 30 -8.69 11.08 -0.65
N ALA A 31 -9.85 10.45 -0.84
CA ALA A 31 -9.94 9.08 -1.34
C ALA A 31 -9.81 9.01 -2.87
N VAL A 32 -9.90 10.14 -3.59
CA VAL A 32 -10.00 10.18 -5.06
C VAL A 32 -8.64 9.94 -5.70
N VAL A 33 -8.62 9.03 -6.67
CA VAL A 33 -7.49 8.78 -7.57
C VAL A 33 -7.78 9.44 -8.92
N PRO A 34 -7.00 10.45 -9.34
CA PRO A 34 -7.19 11.13 -10.61
C PRO A 34 -6.79 10.22 -11.79
N GLY A 35 -7.53 10.35 -12.90
CA GLY A 35 -7.21 9.73 -14.18
C GLY A 35 -6.33 10.62 -15.07
N ALA A 36 -5.74 10.02 -16.10
CA ALA A 36 -4.84 10.71 -17.03
C ALA A 36 -5.58 11.75 -17.91
N ASP A 37 -6.89 11.63 -18.06
CA ASP A 37 -7.78 12.50 -18.82
C ASP A 37 -8.38 13.65 -17.99
N GLY A 38 -7.94 13.79 -16.74
CA GLY A 38 -8.51 14.77 -15.79
C GLY A 38 -9.80 14.28 -15.10
N GLY A 39 -10.28 13.08 -15.41
CA GLY A 39 -11.38 12.42 -14.70
C GLY A 39 -10.95 11.72 -13.41
N GLN A 40 -11.83 10.90 -12.85
CA GLN A 40 -11.53 10.02 -11.71
C GLN A 40 -11.24 8.60 -12.22
N ALA A 41 -10.04 8.09 -11.95
CA ALA A 41 -9.65 6.71 -12.30
C ALA A 41 -9.97 5.68 -11.21
N GLY A 42 -10.15 6.13 -9.96
CA GLY A 42 -10.45 5.22 -8.86
C GLY A 42 -10.62 5.91 -7.51
N ARG A 43 -10.75 5.09 -6.47
CA ARG A 43 -10.81 5.53 -5.07
C ARG A 43 -10.04 4.58 -4.16
N ILE A 44 -9.35 5.11 -3.16
CA ILE A 44 -8.78 4.35 -2.05
C ILE A 44 -9.73 4.49 -0.86
N LEU A 45 -10.42 3.42 -0.51
CA LEU A 45 -11.49 3.42 0.48
C LEU A 45 -10.99 3.12 1.89
N ALA A 46 -10.05 2.17 1.99
CA ALA A 46 -9.45 1.78 3.26
C ALA A 46 -8.02 1.29 3.06
N THR A 47 -7.22 1.40 4.11
CA THR A 47 -5.91 0.76 4.21
C THR A 47 -5.79 0.15 5.58
N ALA A 48 -5.33 -1.09 5.65
CA ALA A 48 -5.00 -1.77 6.89
C ALA A 48 -3.61 -2.39 6.75
N VAL A 49 -2.86 -2.41 7.85
CA VAL A 49 -1.53 -3.00 7.90
C VAL A 49 -1.52 -3.99 9.05
N PHE A 50 -1.04 -5.20 8.77
CA PHE A 50 -0.92 -6.29 9.74
C PHE A 50 0.50 -6.79 9.70
N ILE A 51 1.03 -7.19 10.84
CA ILE A 51 2.36 -7.77 10.96
C ILE A 51 2.29 -9.01 11.85
N ARG A 52 3.04 -10.05 11.47
CA ARG A 52 3.33 -11.21 12.31
C ARG A 52 4.72 -11.72 11.92
N ASP A 53 5.61 -11.81 12.90
CA ASP A 53 7.01 -12.19 12.69
C ASP A 53 7.65 -11.31 11.59
N SER A 54 8.34 -11.92 10.63
CA SER A 54 8.97 -11.23 9.48
C SER A 54 8.01 -10.81 8.36
N LEU A 55 6.70 -11.06 8.49
CA LEU A 55 5.74 -10.76 7.43
C LEU A 55 4.83 -9.60 7.82
N LEU A 56 4.96 -8.48 7.10
CA LEU A 56 3.98 -7.41 7.11
C LEU A 56 3.16 -7.43 5.84
N VAL A 57 1.85 -7.25 5.98
CA VAL A 57 0.88 -7.23 4.89
C VAL A 57 0.10 -5.93 4.96
N ARG A 58 0.11 -5.17 3.86
CA ARG A 58 -0.72 -3.99 3.69
C ARG A 58 -1.88 -4.34 2.77
N PHE A 59 -3.10 -4.22 3.29
CA PHE A 59 -4.34 -4.33 2.55
C PHE A 59 -4.81 -2.95 2.12
N ILE A 60 -5.24 -2.84 0.87
CA ILE A 60 -5.88 -1.64 0.33
C ILE A 60 -7.23 -2.05 -0.25
N GLU A 61 -8.30 -1.43 0.26
CA GLU A 61 -9.62 -1.48 -0.37
C GLU A 61 -9.71 -0.34 -1.37
N PHE A 62 -10.07 -0.65 -2.61
CA PHE A 62 -10.11 0.35 -3.67
C PHE A 62 -11.30 0.14 -4.62
N GLU A 63 -11.50 1.12 -5.49
CA GLU A 63 -12.41 1.08 -6.64
C GLU A 63 -11.68 1.60 -7.88
N GLY A 64 -12.10 1.12 -9.06
CA GLY A 64 -11.53 1.54 -10.33
C GLY A 64 -10.22 0.83 -10.68
N ASP A 65 -9.31 1.57 -11.31
CA ASP A 65 -8.06 1.02 -11.85
C ASP A 65 -6.97 0.87 -10.78
N LEU A 66 -6.52 -0.37 -10.54
CA LEU A 66 -5.46 -0.68 -9.59
C LEU A 66 -4.12 -0.05 -10.00
N ASP A 67 -3.82 0.06 -11.28
CA ASP A 67 -2.59 0.65 -11.77
C ASP A 67 -2.55 2.16 -11.53
N ALA A 68 -3.70 2.84 -11.69
CA ALA A 68 -3.86 4.23 -11.30
C ALA A 68 -3.74 4.40 -9.78
N VAL A 69 -4.33 3.49 -8.99
CA VAL A 69 -4.21 3.48 -7.52
C VAL A 69 -2.75 3.34 -7.09
N ALA A 70 -2.00 2.38 -7.63
CA ALA A 70 -0.60 2.16 -7.28
C ALA A 70 0.28 3.37 -7.64
N ARG A 71 0.09 3.97 -8.82
CA ARG A 71 0.80 5.20 -9.21
C ARG A 71 0.47 6.37 -8.31
N HIS A 72 -0.81 6.54 -7.98
CA HIS A 72 -1.25 7.61 -7.09
C HIS A 72 -0.67 7.47 -5.69
N MET A 73 -0.60 6.23 -5.17
CA MET A 73 0.07 5.92 -3.91
C MET A 73 1.57 6.27 -3.95
N ALA A 74 2.27 5.93 -5.02
CA ALA A 74 3.70 6.21 -5.19
C ALA A 74 4.03 7.72 -5.11
N ALA A 75 3.08 8.57 -5.53
CA ALA A 75 3.22 10.02 -5.49
C ALA A 75 2.91 10.65 -4.12
N GLN A 76 2.37 9.88 -3.15
CA GLN A 76 2.00 10.43 -1.85
C GLN A 76 3.24 10.59 -0.95
N PRO A 77 3.51 11.79 -0.39
CA PRO A 77 4.65 12.01 0.50
C PRO A 77 4.68 11.07 1.71
N GLY A 78 3.51 10.79 2.30
CA GLY A 78 3.42 9.85 3.43
C GLY A 78 3.80 8.41 3.04
N VAL A 79 3.51 7.98 1.81
CA VAL A 79 3.89 6.64 1.32
C VAL A 79 5.39 6.59 1.07
N GLN A 80 5.95 7.61 0.41
CA GLN A 80 7.40 7.71 0.19
C GLN A 80 8.18 7.70 1.51
N GLU A 81 7.69 8.41 2.51
CA GLU A 81 8.32 8.45 3.83
C GLU A 81 8.26 7.11 4.55
N VAL A 82 7.14 6.39 4.49
CA VAL A 82 7.04 5.02 5.01
C VAL A 82 8.03 4.10 4.30
N GLU A 83 8.07 4.09 2.96
CA GLU A 83 9.00 3.25 2.20
C GLU A 83 10.47 3.56 2.57
N ARG A 84 10.81 4.85 2.73
CA ARG A 84 12.15 5.29 3.14
C ARG A 84 12.50 4.82 4.55
N LYS A 85 11.58 4.98 5.51
CA LYS A 85 11.77 4.58 6.92
C LYS A 85 11.81 3.05 7.09
N LEU A 86 11.06 2.29 6.29
CA LEU A 86 11.06 0.83 6.33
C LEU A 86 12.33 0.20 5.76
N ARG A 87 12.96 0.84 4.76
CA ARG A 87 14.09 0.29 4.01
C ARG A 87 15.19 -0.39 4.85
N PRO A 88 15.64 0.17 6.00
CA PRO A 88 16.67 -0.48 6.83
C PRO A 88 16.24 -1.82 7.44
N TYR A 89 14.93 -2.04 7.58
CA TYR A 89 14.34 -3.21 8.25
C TYR A 89 13.90 -4.30 7.28
N LEU A 90 14.09 -4.14 5.96
CA LEU A 90 13.71 -5.14 4.97
C LEU A 90 14.84 -6.12 4.68
N ASN A 91 14.53 -7.41 4.50
CA ASN A 91 15.51 -8.42 4.08
C ASN A 91 15.96 -8.18 2.63
N ALA A 92 15.02 -7.80 1.76
CA ALA A 92 15.28 -7.46 0.36
C ALA A 92 15.04 -5.96 0.12
N PRO A 93 16.00 -5.24 -0.49
CA PRO A 93 15.79 -3.86 -0.91
C PRO A 93 14.62 -3.74 -1.88
N ARG A 94 13.87 -2.65 -1.76
CA ARG A 94 12.80 -2.27 -2.68
C ARG A 94 13.23 -1.07 -3.50
N ASP A 95 12.94 -1.12 -4.79
CA ASP A 95 13.04 0.07 -5.64
C ASP A 95 11.71 0.81 -5.60
N THR A 96 11.61 1.81 -4.72
CA THR A 96 10.40 2.63 -4.52
C THR A 96 10.71 4.13 -4.61
N THR A 97 11.89 4.49 -5.12
CA THR A 97 12.32 5.90 -5.26
C THR A 97 11.77 6.56 -6.52
N THR A 98 11.22 5.77 -7.44
CA THR A 98 10.51 6.22 -8.64
C THR A 98 9.09 5.68 -8.65
N VAL A 99 8.17 6.32 -9.38
CA VAL A 99 6.80 5.84 -9.52
C VAL A 99 6.78 4.46 -10.20
N GLU A 100 7.58 4.27 -11.24
CA GLU A 100 7.70 3.03 -11.99
C GLU A 100 8.28 1.90 -11.14
N GLY A 101 9.32 2.20 -10.36
CA GLY A 101 9.91 1.26 -9.40
C GLY A 101 8.87 0.86 -8.35
N PHE A 102 8.16 1.83 -7.76
CA PHE A 102 7.12 1.56 -6.78
C PHE A 102 6.02 0.66 -7.36
N VAL A 103 5.50 0.97 -8.54
CA VAL A 103 4.45 0.16 -9.20
C VAL A 103 4.94 -1.26 -9.48
N ARG A 104 6.20 -1.42 -9.92
CA ARG A 104 6.79 -2.74 -10.13
C ARG A 104 6.88 -3.53 -8.82
N THR A 105 7.41 -2.90 -7.77
CA THR A 105 7.52 -3.49 -6.43
C THR A 105 6.15 -3.84 -5.84
N PHE A 106 5.17 -2.95 -6.01
CA PHE A 106 3.79 -3.17 -5.60
C PHE A 106 3.23 -4.44 -6.25
N LYS A 107 3.33 -4.54 -7.58
CA LYS A 107 2.84 -5.71 -8.34
C LYS A 107 3.55 -7.01 -7.95
N SER A 108 4.87 -6.98 -7.79
CA SER A 108 5.64 -8.19 -7.43
C SER A 108 5.43 -8.64 -5.99
N SER A 109 4.96 -7.75 -5.11
CA SER A 109 4.66 -8.07 -3.70
C SER A 109 3.20 -8.42 -3.46
N MET A 110 2.35 -8.41 -4.50
CA MET A 110 0.94 -8.77 -4.38
C MET A 110 0.77 -10.23 -3.96
N LEU A 111 -0.12 -10.45 -3.00
CA LEU A 111 -0.66 -11.76 -2.71
C LEU A 111 -1.81 -12.08 -3.67
N ARG A 112 -1.94 -13.36 -4.02
CA ARG A 112 -3.12 -13.86 -4.74
C ARG A 112 -4.35 -13.75 -3.84
N CYS A 113 -5.37 -13.01 -4.30
CA CYS A 113 -6.69 -13.06 -3.69
C CYS A 113 -7.34 -14.41 -4.02
N VAL A 114 -7.59 -15.25 -3.01
CA VAL A 114 -8.21 -16.57 -3.17
C VAL A 114 -9.73 -16.47 -3.06
N THR A 115 -10.22 -15.60 -2.18
CA THR A 115 -11.64 -15.31 -2.01
C THR A 115 -11.82 -13.87 -1.54
N GLN A 116 -12.94 -13.25 -1.91
CA GLN A 116 -13.34 -11.94 -1.44
C GLN A 116 -14.85 -11.87 -1.34
N LEU A 117 -15.33 -11.46 -0.17
CA LEU A 117 -16.74 -11.20 0.10
C LEU A 117 -16.85 -9.84 0.79
N SER A 118 -17.74 -8.99 0.31
CA SER A 118 -18.00 -7.68 0.90
C SER A 118 -19.51 -7.49 1.00
N VAL A 119 -19.97 -6.98 2.15
CA VAL A 119 -21.34 -6.51 2.32
C VAL A 119 -21.34 -5.01 2.05
N PRO A 120 -22.36 -4.44 1.37
CA PRO A 120 -22.47 -2.99 1.21
C PRO A 120 -22.41 -2.30 2.58
N ARG A 121 -21.56 -1.27 2.72
CA ARG A 121 -21.60 -0.42 3.92
C ARG A 121 -22.87 0.41 3.85
N GLN A 122 -23.71 0.35 4.88
CA GLN A 122 -24.77 1.35 5.04
C GLN A 122 -24.07 2.67 5.35
N LEU A 123 -24.16 3.62 4.40
CA LEU A 123 -23.67 4.99 4.56
C LEU A 123 -24.72 5.83 5.28
#